data_AF-U5YG27-F1
#
_entry.id   AF-U5YG27-F1
#
_cell.length_a   1.000
_cell.length_b   1.000
_cell.length_c   1.000
_cell.angle_alpha   90.00
_cell.angle_beta   90.00
_cell.angle_gamma   90.00
#
_symmetry.space_group_name_H-M   'P 1'
#
loop_
_entity.id
_entity.type
_entity.pdbx_description
1 polymer ?
#
loop_
_entity_poly.entity_id
_entity_poly.type
_entity_poly.pdbx_seq_one_letter_code
_entity_poly.pdbx_strand_id
1 'polypeptide(L)'
;FSVNELAKVVTQAGKKLGIEVKAINVPNPRVEAEEHYYNAKHTKLAELGLKPHLLSDALLDTLLNFAVMYKERVDMAQIMPAVSWKK
;
A
#
# COMPACT_ATOMS: atom_id res chain seq x y z
N PHE A 1 6.13 -0.88 7.61
CA PHE A 1 5.29 0.27 7.25
C PHE A 1 3.91 0.07 7.86
N SER A 2 3.32 1.12 8.44
CA SER A 2 1.90 1.17 8.78
C SER A 2 1.05 1.51 7.55
N VAL A 3 -0.27 1.27 7.61
CA VAL A 3 -1.20 1.65 6.52
C VAL A 3 -1.16 3.16 6.27
N ASN A 4 -1.05 3.96 7.33
CA ASN A 4 -0.94 5.42 7.24
C ASN A 4 0.33 5.89 6.55
N GLU A 5 1.47 5.21 6.77
CA GLU A 5 2.71 5.51 6.06
C GLU A 5 2.58 5.21 4.56
N LEU A 6 1.99 4.06 4.21
CA LEU A 6 1.76 3.72 2.81
C LEU A 6 0.85 4.73 2.10
N ALA A 7 -0.24 5.17 2.75
CA ALA A 7 -1.12 6.19 2.20
C ALA A 7 -0.38 7.51 1.91
N LYS A 8 0.51 7.95 2.82
CA LYS A 8 1.36 9.14 2.63
C LYS A 8 2.32 8.96 1.45
N VAL A 9 3.00 7.83 1.38
CA VAL A 9 3.97 7.52 0.32
C VAL A 9 3.31 7.50 -1.06
N VAL A 10 2.16 6.84 -1.19
CA VAL A 10 1.40 6.82 -2.46
C VAL A 10 0.86 8.19 -2.82
N THR A 11 0.38 8.97 -1.85
CA THR A 11 -0.10 10.35 -2.09
C THR A 11 1.02 11.25 -2.63
N GLN A 12 2.21 11.16 -2.04
CA GLN A 12 3.39 11.91 -2.50
C GLN A 12 3.83 11.49 -3.90
N ALA A 13 3.84 10.19 -4.19
CA ALA A 13 4.19 9.68 -5.51
C ALA A 13 3.14 10.10 -6.57
N GLY A 14 1.85 9.99 -6.27
CA GLY A 14 0.76 10.43 -7.15
C GLY A 14 0.81 11.92 -7.47
N LYS A 15 1.18 12.76 -6.49
CA LYS A 15 1.37 14.21 -6.71
C LYS A 15 2.42 14.51 -7.78
N LYS A 16 3.52 13.73 -7.85
CA LYS A 16 4.57 13.89 -8.87
C LYS A 16 4.04 13.59 -10.29
N LEU A 17 3.01 12.75 -10.38
CA LEU A 17 2.33 12.37 -11.63
C LEU A 17 1.10 13.25 -11.94
N GLY A 18 0.85 14.31 -11.16
CA GLY A 18 -0.32 15.17 -11.33
C GLY A 18 -1.64 14.50 -10.93
N ILE A 19 -1.60 13.42 -10.16
CA ILE A 19 -2.78 12.71 -9.67
C ILE A 19 -3.15 13.23 -8.28
N GLU A 20 -4.39 13.70 -8.12
CA GLU A 20 -4.93 14.06 -6.81
C GLU A 20 -5.36 12.79 -6.05
N VAL A 21 -4.43 12.20 -5.29
CA VAL A 21 -4.72 11.05 -4.43
C VAL A 21 -5.44 11.49 -3.15
N LYS A 22 -6.57 10.84 -2.83
CA LYS A 22 -7.33 11.06 -1.59
C LYS A 22 -7.32 9.80 -0.74
N ALA A 23 -6.87 9.93 0.51
CA ALA A 23 -7.00 8.88 1.51
C ALA A 23 -8.37 9.01 2.20
N ILE A 24 -9.07 7.89 2.32
CA ILE A 24 -10.35 7.79 3.05
C ILE A 24 -10.24 6.72 4.12
N ASN A 25 -10.94 6.92 5.24
CA ASN A 25 -11.08 5.89 6.27
C ASN A 25 -12.28 5.00 5.90
N VAL A 26 -12.06 3.69 5.92
CA VAL A 26 -13.10 2.69 5.63
C VAL A 26 -13.40 1.93 6.92
N PRO A 27 -14.68 1.73 7.30
CA PRO A 27 -15.01 0.89 8.44
C PRO A 27 -14.35 -0.48 8.31
N ASN A 28 -13.53 -0.84 9.30
CA ASN A 28 -12.68 -2.02 9.18
C ASN A 28 -13.53 -3.30 9.11
N PRO A 29 -13.48 -4.06 8.00
CA PRO A 29 -14.21 -5.32 7.91
C PRO A 29 -13.60 -6.42 8.79
N ARG A 30 -12.34 -6.25 9.22
CA ARG A 30 -11.56 -7.24 9.97
C ARG A 30 -11.67 -7.01 11.47
N VAL A 31 -11.16 -7.97 12.23
CA VAL A 31 -10.94 -7.83 13.67
C VAL A 31 -9.44 -7.91 13.91
N GLU A 32 -8.79 -6.75 14.04
CA GLU A 32 -7.35 -6.60 14.21
C GLU A 32 -7.04 -5.34 15.05
N ALA A 33 -5.81 -5.24 15.56
CA ALA A 33 -5.36 -4.04 16.25
C ALA A 33 -5.02 -2.95 15.21
N GLU A 34 -5.74 -1.83 15.22
CA GLU A 34 -5.49 -0.72 14.30
C GLU A 34 -4.31 0.16 14.77
N GLU A 35 -3.97 0.06 16.05
CA GLU A 35 -2.78 0.66 16.65
C GLU A 35 -2.12 -0.35 17.59
N HIS A 36 -0.85 -0.65 17.35
CA HIS A 36 -0.09 -1.56 18.19
C HIS A 36 1.42 -1.36 18.01
N TYR A 37 2.19 -1.80 19.00
CA TYR A 37 3.64 -1.91 18.86
C TYR A 37 4.00 -2.98 17.82
N TYR A 38 5.04 -2.73 17.03
CA TYR A 38 5.52 -3.69 16.04
C TYR A 38 7.04 -3.60 15.84
N ASN A 39 7.76 -4.69 16.10
CA ASN A 39 9.20 -4.80 15.92
C ASN A 39 9.61 -6.25 15.60
N ALA A 40 9.38 -6.68 14.36
CA ALA A 40 9.69 -8.03 13.91
C ALA A 40 11.17 -8.16 13.48
N LYS A 41 11.89 -9.15 14.02
CA LYS A 41 13.28 -9.45 13.61
C LYS A 41 13.31 -10.16 12.25
N HIS A 42 14.21 -9.75 11.34
CA HIS A 42 14.29 -10.27 9.97
C HIS A 42 15.72 -10.42 9.41
N THR A 43 16.66 -10.98 10.17
CA THR A 43 18.10 -11.02 9.79
C THR A 43 18.51 -12.25 8.98
N LYS A 44 17.88 -13.41 9.18
CA LYS A 44 18.34 -14.71 8.61
C LYS A 44 18.55 -14.71 7.10
N LEU A 45 17.66 -14.08 6.32
CA LEU A 45 17.83 -13.99 4.86
C LEU A 45 18.95 -13.03 4.45
N ALA A 46 19.13 -11.92 5.19
CA ALA A 46 20.23 -10.99 4.96
C ALA A 46 21.58 -11.66 5.24
N GLU A 47 21.66 -12.49 6.28
CA GLU A 47 22.84 -13.31 6.60
C GLU A 47 23.17 -14.32 5.49
N LEU A 48 22.16 -14.83 4.78
CA LEU A 48 22.32 -15.71 3.61
C LEU A 48 22.62 -14.94 2.31
N GLY A 49 22.84 -13.63 2.36
CA GLY A 49 23.25 -12.82 1.22
C GLY A 49 22.11 -12.14 0.45
N LEU A 50 20.88 -12.08 1.01
CA LEU A 50 19.81 -11.28 0.43
C LEU A 50 20.25 -9.82 0.26
N LYS A 51 20.12 -9.30 -0.97
CA LYS A 51 20.24 -7.88 -1.30
C LYS A 51 18.84 -7.32 -1.52
N PRO A 52 18.24 -6.64 -0.54
CA PRO A 52 16.85 -6.22 -0.64
C PRO A 52 16.69 -5.07 -1.63
N HIS A 53 15.64 -5.13 -2.45
CA HIS A 53 15.12 -3.98 -3.18
C HIS A 53 14.10 -3.28 -2.29
N LEU A 54 14.57 -2.27 -1.55
CA LEU A 54 13.70 -1.48 -0.67
C LEU A 54 12.72 -0.63 -1.49
N LEU A 55 11.62 -0.26 -0.84
CA LEU A 55 10.67 0.70 -1.40
C LEU A 55 11.43 2.00 -1.76
N SER A 56 11.26 2.45 -3.00
CA SER A 56 11.91 3.64 -3.53
C SER A 56 10.95 4.46 -4.38
N ASP A 57 11.28 5.74 -4.56
CA ASP A 57 10.51 6.63 -5.43
C ASP A 57 10.40 6.10 -6.86
N ALA A 58 11.49 5.52 -7.40
CA ALA A 58 11.50 4.95 -8.75
C ALA A 58 10.57 3.73 -8.88
N LEU A 59 10.51 2.89 -7.85
CA LEU A 59 9.58 1.75 -7.84
C LEU A 59 8.12 2.23 -7.83
N LEU A 60 7.81 3.23 -7.01
CA LEU A 60 6.46 3.80 -6.91
C LEU A 60 6.03 4.48 -8.21
N ASP A 61 6.93 5.24 -8.82
CA ASP A 61 6.68 5.89 -10.11
C ASP A 61 6.36 4.86 -11.19
N THR A 62 7.17 3.80 -11.27
CA THR A 62 6.96 2.69 -12.22
C THR A 62 5.59 2.03 -12.00
N LEU A 63 5.24 1.73 -10.76
CA LEU A 63 4.00 1.02 -10.42
C LEU A 63 2.75 1.89 -10.63
N LEU A 64 2.81 3.18 -10.29
CA LEU A 64 1.71 4.11 -10.51
C LEU A 64 1.47 4.36 -12.00
N ASN A 65 2.53 4.57 -12.79
CA ASN A 65 2.40 4.69 -14.24
C ASN A 65 1.80 3.43 -14.87
N PHE A 66 2.17 2.25 -14.37
CA PHE A 66 1.56 0.99 -14.80
C PHE A 66 0.05 0.94 -14.49
N ALA A 67 -0.36 1.33 -13.28
CA ALA A 67 -1.77 1.40 -12.91
C ALA A 67 -2.55 2.40 -13.78
N VAL A 68 -1.98 3.58 -14.05
CA VAL A 68 -2.57 4.61 -14.92
C VAL A 68 -2.72 4.09 -16.36
N MET A 69 -1.71 3.41 -16.89
CA MET A 69 -1.73 2.82 -18.23
C MET A 69 -2.92 1.88 -18.44
N TYR A 70 -3.30 1.12 -17.41
CA TYR A 70 -4.37 0.15 -17.47
C TYR A 70 -5.65 0.55 -16.71
N LYS A 71 -5.78 1.83 -16.34
CA LYS A 71 -6.89 2.32 -15.49
C LYS A 71 -8.27 1.99 -16.04
N GLU A 72 -8.45 1.96 -17.37
CA GLU A 72 -9.72 1.67 -18.04
C GLU A 72 -10.19 0.21 -17.84
N ARG A 73 -9.29 -0.67 -17.38
CA ARG A 73 -9.60 -2.08 -17.10
C ARG A 73 -10.03 -2.32 -15.66
N VAL A 74 -10.00 -1.30 -14.82
CA VAL A 74 -10.30 -1.42 -13.39
C VAL A 74 -11.81 -1.38 -13.18
N ASP A 75 -12.37 -2.48 -12.66
CA ASP A 75 -13.74 -2.47 -12.13
C ASP A 75 -13.76 -1.82 -10.75
N MET A 76 -14.21 -0.57 -10.71
CA MET A 76 -14.28 0.23 -9.48
C MET A 76 -15.20 -0.37 -8.41
N ALA A 77 -16.18 -1.21 -8.80
CA ALA A 77 -17.09 -1.85 -7.85
C ALA A 77 -16.38 -2.88 -6.95
N GLN A 78 -15.24 -3.40 -7.37
CA GLN A 78 -14.50 -4.43 -6.63
C GLN A 78 -13.49 -3.87 -5.61
N ILE A 79 -13.30 -2.55 -5.55
CA ILE A 79 -12.25 -1.94 -4.70
C ILE A 79 -12.63 -1.96 -3.22
N MET A 80 -13.90 -1.68 -2.90
CA MET A 80 -14.36 -1.62 -1.51
C MET A 80 -14.52 -3.02 -0.92
N PRO A 81 -14.11 -3.25 0.34
CA PRO A 81 -14.28 -4.56 0.96
C PRO A 81 -15.77 -4.87 1.18
N ALA A 82 -16.19 -6.08 0.79
CA ALA A 82 -17.59 -6.54 0.90
C ALA A 82 -17.82 -7.63 1.96
N VAL A 83 -16.76 -8.14 2.61
CA VAL A 83 -16.82 -9.28 3.53
C VAL A 83 -16.38 -8.84 4.92
N SER A 84 -17.21 -9.07 5.95
CA SER A 84 -16.90 -8.79 7.34
C SER A 84 -16.50 -10.05 8.09
N TRP A 85 -15.54 -9.97 9.01
CA TRP A 85 -15.15 -11.08 9.88
C TRP A 85 -16.16 -11.41 10.99
N LYS A 86 -17.01 -10.45 11.35
CA LYS A 86 -17.98 -10.61 12.46
C LYS A 86 -19.35 -11.12 12.01
N LYS A 87 -19.58 -11.25 10.71
CA LYS A 87 -20.86 -11.62 10.09
C LYS A 87 -20.65 -12.82 9.19
#